data_AF-A0A958WUP7-F1
#
_entry.id   AF-A0A958WUP7-F1
#
_cell.length_a   1.000
_cell.length_b   1.000
_cell.length_c   1.000
_cell.angle_alpha   90.00
_cell.angle_beta   90.00
_cell.angle_gamma   90.00
#
_symmetry.space_group_name_H-M   'P 1'
#
loop_
_entity.id
_entity.type
_entity.pdbx_description
1 polymer ?
#
loop_
_entity_poly.entity_id
_entity_poly.type
_entity_poly.pdbx_seq_one_letter_code
_entity_poly.pdbx_strand_id
1 'polypeptide(L)'
;MEEHNKKTLIEALSSLPDHEPEDELWDRIQHKLKGQDDLIPKDAIRSLPVHEPPARLWAGIAEQLDAQPAEKGRVVRISWKKAMALAASFALIVFAFFQWKAKPEGEKGYSISYAVENLDPLLAAQDWDEDEDAFVQFLEICEAKKYICEQPAFQQLRSELEELTLAKNSLKEAVGDYGANASLVTQIKEIELERTDLLKKMMVMLI
;
A
#
# COMPACT_ATOMS: atom_id res chain seq x y z
N MET A 1 17.71 -14.24 45.11
CA MET A 1 17.47 -13.03 44.30
C MET A 1 16.11 -12.52 44.70
N GLU A 2 16.06 -11.37 45.35
CA GLU A 2 14.79 -10.73 45.72
C GLU A 2 14.26 -9.97 44.49
N GLU A 3 13.00 -10.19 44.15
CA GLU A 3 12.37 -9.55 43.01
C GLU A 3 11.88 -8.15 43.42
N HIS A 4 12.64 -7.12 43.05
CA HIS A 4 12.39 -5.74 43.47
C HIS A 4 11.12 -5.10 42.85
N ASN A 5 10.61 -5.66 41.74
CA ASN A 5 9.51 -5.06 40.96
C ASN A 5 8.17 -5.79 41.10
N LYS A 6 8.06 -6.75 42.04
CA LYS A 6 6.86 -7.58 42.20
C LYS A 6 5.59 -6.75 42.40
N LYS A 7 5.68 -5.65 43.16
CA LYS A 7 4.53 -4.77 43.42
C LYS A 7 4.07 -4.02 42.17
N THR A 8 5.01 -3.44 41.43
CA THR A 8 4.75 -2.74 40.16
C THR A 8 4.16 -3.66 39.11
N LEU A 9 4.64 -4.92 39.04
CA LEU A 9 4.10 -5.91 38.12
C LEU A 9 2.65 -6.29 38.47
N ILE A 10 2.35 -6.51 39.76
CA ILE A 10 0.99 -6.84 40.21
C ILE A 10 0.03 -5.68 39.93
N GLU A 11 0.46 -4.45 40.19
CA GLU A 11 -0.33 -3.24 39.94
C GLU A 11 -0.60 -3.02 38.44
N ALA A 12 0.43 -3.20 37.61
CA ALA A 12 0.30 -3.13 36.15
C ALA A 12 -0.64 -4.21 35.60
N LEU A 13 -0.54 -5.45 36.10
CA LEU A 13 -1.44 -6.54 35.68
C LEU A 13 -2.88 -6.30 36.13
N SER A 14 -3.09 -5.71 37.31
CA SER A 14 -4.44 -5.39 37.83
C SER A 14 -5.10 -4.17 37.17
N SER A 15 -4.33 -3.36 36.45
CA SER A 15 -4.81 -2.16 35.74
C SER A 15 -4.97 -2.39 34.24
N LEU A 16 -4.75 -3.61 33.77
CA LEU A 16 -5.02 -3.96 32.38
C LEU A 16 -6.54 -3.90 32.13
N PRO A 17 -6.99 -3.17 31.12
CA PRO A 17 -8.38 -3.23 30.69
C PRO A 17 -8.70 -4.63 30.17
N ASP A 18 -9.84 -5.17 30.60
CA ASP A 18 -10.41 -6.37 30.01
C ASP A 18 -10.93 -6.03 28.62
N HIS A 19 -10.25 -6.54 27.60
CA HIS A 19 -10.66 -6.45 26.21
C HIS A 19 -11.32 -7.77 25.81
N GLU A 20 -12.59 -7.92 26.14
CA GLU A 20 -13.40 -9.01 25.61
C GLU A 20 -14.13 -8.51 24.36
N PRO A 21 -14.06 -9.24 23.23
CA PRO A 21 -14.86 -8.89 22.07
C PRO A 21 -16.35 -9.02 22.39
N GLU A 22 -17.18 -8.26 21.69
CA GLU A 22 -18.64 -8.44 21.74
C GLU A 22 -19.01 -9.90 21.43
N ASP A 23 -19.96 -10.47 22.17
CA ASP A 23 -20.38 -11.88 22.04
C ASP A 23 -20.73 -12.25 20.57
N GLU A 24 -21.33 -11.32 19.83
CA GLU A 24 -21.75 -11.50 18.44
C GLU A 24 -20.62 -11.31 17.41
N LEU A 25 -19.41 -10.88 17.83
CA LEU A 25 -18.32 -10.61 16.91
C LEU A 25 -17.95 -11.86 16.10
N TRP A 26 -17.87 -13.01 16.76
CA TRP A 26 -17.52 -14.27 16.11
C TRP A 26 -18.61 -14.73 15.14
N ASP A 27 -19.88 -14.55 15.50
CA ASP A 27 -21.01 -14.86 14.61
C ASP A 27 -21.01 -13.95 13.37
N ARG A 28 -20.71 -12.66 13.53
CA ARG A 28 -20.55 -11.71 12.41
C ARG A 28 -19.38 -12.08 11.50
N ILE A 29 -18.22 -12.44 12.06
CA ILE A 29 -17.06 -12.89 11.28
C ILE A 29 -17.42 -14.14 10.49
N GLN A 30 -18.07 -15.12 11.13
CA GLN A 30 -18.46 -16.37 10.48
C GLN A 30 -19.50 -16.16 9.38
N HIS A 31 -20.46 -15.25 9.57
CA HIS A 31 -21.41 -14.88 8.53
C HIS A 31 -20.73 -14.19 7.34
N LYS A 32 -19.77 -13.29 7.59
CA LYS A 32 -18.97 -12.65 6.53
C LYS A 32 -18.15 -13.67 5.74
N LEU A 33 -17.50 -14.61 6.42
CA LEU A 33 -16.69 -15.65 5.77
C LEU A 33 -17.55 -16.60 4.93
N LYS A 34 -18.72 -17.04 5.44
CA LYS A 34 -19.66 -17.86 4.65
C LYS A 34 -20.18 -17.14 3.40
N GLY A 35 -20.42 -15.83 3.48
CA GLY A 35 -20.79 -15.03 2.31
C GLY A 35 -19.66 -14.88 1.29
N GLN A 36 -18.39 -15.05 1.69
CA GLN A 36 -17.23 -15.04 0.79
C GLN A 36 -16.98 -16.39 0.11
N ASP A 37 -17.44 -17.51 0.68
CA ASP A 37 -17.33 -18.83 0.03
C ASP A 37 -18.10 -18.88 -1.30
N ASP A 38 -19.14 -18.06 -1.46
CA ASP A 38 -19.89 -17.91 -2.72
C ASP A 38 -19.16 -17.01 -3.74
N LEU A 39 -18.19 -16.20 -3.30
CA LEU A 39 -17.40 -15.31 -4.16
C LEU A 39 -16.24 -16.03 -4.85
N ILE A 40 -15.81 -17.19 -4.34
CA ILE A 40 -14.77 -18.01 -4.97
C ILE A 40 -15.48 -19.14 -5.72
N PRO A 41 -15.59 -19.08 -7.06
CA PRO A 41 -16.17 -20.17 -7.82
C PRO A 41 -15.39 -21.45 -7.50
N LYS A 42 -16.07 -22.51 -7.07
CA LYS A 42 -15.42 -23.80 -6.75
C LYS A 42 -14.64 -24.37 -7.95
N ASP A 43 -15.00 -23.93 -9.15
CA ASP A 43 -14.30 -24.26 -10.40
C ASP A 43 -12.99 -23.47 -10.59
N ALA A 44 -12.87 -22.26 -10.03
CA ALA A 44 -11.63 -21.49 -10.00
C ALA A 44 -10.57 -22.18 -9.12
N ILE A 45 -10.96 -22.78 -7.99
CA ILE A 45 -10.05 -23.55 -7.14
C ILE A 45 -9.53 -24.80 -7.87
N ARG A 46 -10.39 -25.46 -8.65
CA ARG A 46 -10.02 -26.67 -9.42
C ARG A 46 -9.13 -26.38 -10.64
N SER A 47 -9.09 -25.14 -11.11
CA SER A 47 -8.29 -24.71 -12.25
C SER A 47 -6.96 -24.06 -11.84
N LEU A 48 -6.64 -24.01 -10.54
CA LEU A 48 -5.35 -23.53 -10.08
C LEU A 48 -4.22 -24.43 -10.58
N PRO A 49 -3.17 -23.85 -11.19
CA PRO A 49 -2.02 -24.62 -11.64
C PRO A 49 -1.28 -25.21 -10.43
N VAL A 50 -1.00 -26.50 -10.49
CA VAL A 50 -0.13 -27.16 -9.52
C VAL A 50 1.31 -26.86 -9.93
N HIS A 51 1.98 -26.00 -9.16
CA HIS A 51 3.40 -25.71 -9.35
C HIS A 51 4.24 -26.57 -8.42
N GLU A 52 5.07 -27.43 -9.00
CA GLU A 52 6.09 -28.17 -8.25
C GLU A 52 7.48 -27.61 -8.59
N PRO A 53 8.29 -27.23 -7.59
CA PRO A 53 9.61 -26.67 -7.84
C PRO A 53 10.52 -27.69 -8.53
N PRO A 54 11.37 -27.28 -9.49
CA PRO A 54 12.29 -28.17 -10.18
C PRO A 54 13.22 -28.93 -9.21
N ALA A 55 13.36 -30.25 -9.38
CA ALA A 55 14.17 -31.12 -8.51
C ALA A 55 15.62 -30.63 -8.31
N ARG A 56 16.19 -29.91 -9.29
CA ARG A 56 17.52 -29.28 -9.19
C ARG A 56 17.65 -28.29 -8.02
N LEU A 57 16.57 -27.60 -7.64
CA LEU A 57 16.59 -26.65 -6.52
C LEU A 57 16.75 -27.40 -5.20
N TRP A 58 16.01 -28.49 -5.04
CA TRP A 58 16.13 -29.36 -3.87
C TRP A 58 17.50 -30.03 -3.77
N ALA A 59 18.03 -30.51 -4.90
CA ALA A 59 19.37 -31.09 -4.96
C ALA A 59 20.46 -30.07 -4.56
N GLY A 60 20.37 -28.82 -5.04
CA GLY A 60 21.33 -27.77 -4.68
C GLY A 60 21.30 -27.41 -3.19
N ILE A 61 20.13 -27.40 -2.56
CA ILE A 61 19.99 -27.14 -1.11
C ILE A 61 20.62 -28.28 -0.30
N ALA A 62 20.38 -29.54 -0.69
CA ALA A 62 20.97 -30.70 -0.03
C ALA A 62 22.50 -30.69 -0.11
N GLU A 63 23.03 -30.40 -1.30
CA GLU A 63 24.48 -30.31 -1.53
C GLU A 63 25.14 -29.20 -0.68
N GLN A 64 24.48 -28.04 -0.53
CA GLN A 64 24.99 -26.95 0.32
C GLN A 64 25.01 -27.30 1.81
N LEU A 65 24.08 -28.12 2.27
CA LEU A 65 24.04 -28.59 3.66
C LEU A 65 25.15 -29.61 3.94
N ASP A 66 25.39 -30.51 3.00
CA ASP A 66 26.46 -31.52 3.11
C ASP A 66 27.86 -30.93 2.93
N ALA A 67 27.98 -29.83 2.18
CA ALA A 67 29.23 -29.15 1.91
C ALA A 67 29.72 -28.22 3.03
N GLN A 68 28.98 -28.06 4.14
CA GLN A 68 29.46 -27.31 5.30
C GLN A 68 30.31 -28.22 6.21
N PRO A 69 31.66 -28.12 6.19
CA PRO A 69 32.47 -28.82 7.17
C PRO A 69 32.17 -28.24 8.56
N ALA A 70 31.85 -29.10 9.53
CA ALA A 70 31.79 -28.72 10.93
C ALA A 70 33.17 -28.18 11.35
N GLU A 71 33.29 -26.86 11.48
CA GLU A 71 34.54 -26.19 11.84
C GLU A 71 34.99 -26.63 13.24
N LYS A 72 35.86 -27.64 13.30
CA LYS A 72 36.54 -28.04 14.54
C LYS A 72 37.62 -27.01 14.83
N GLY A 73 37.28 -26.06 15.70
CA GLY A 73 38.16 -24.98 16.14
C GLY A 73 39.54 -25.49 16.59
N ARG A 74 40.58 -25.04 15.90
CA ARG A 74 41.98 -25.37 16.19
C ARG A 74 42.51 -24.45 17.29
N VAL A 75 42.74 -25.00 18.48
CA VAL A 75 43.23 -24.22 19.63
C VAL A 75 44.75 -24.00 19.51
N VAL A 76 45.16 -22.76 19.24
CA VAL A 76 46.59 -22.38 19.15
C VAL A 76 47.04 -21.80 20.48
N ARG A 77 48.04 -22.43 21.12
CA ARG A 77 48.65 -21.90 22.36
C ARG A 77 49.57 -20.72 22.03
N ILE A 78 49.13 -19.52 22.36
CA ILE A 78 49.86 -18.27 22.15
C ILE A 78 50.87 -18.06 23.30
N SER A 79 52.15 -17.93 22.96
CA SER A 79 53.22 -17.59 23.92
C SER A 79 53.03 -16.18 24.49
N TRP A 80 53.22 -16.00 25.80
CA TRP A 80 52.97 -14.73 26.52
C TRP A 80 53.65 -13.47 25.94
N LYS A 81 54.81 -13.60 25.29
CA LYS A 81 55.47 -12.48 24.61
C LYS A 81 54.66 -11.97 23.41
N LYS A 82 53.96 -12.86 22.70
CA LYS A 82 53.03 -12.51 21.60
C LYS A 82 51.70 -12.00 22.14
N ALA A 83 51.25 -12.49 23.31
CA ALA A 83 50.05 -11.98 23.98
C ALA A 83 50.23 -10.51 24.41
N MET A 84 51.42 -10.13 24.89
CA MET A 84 51.70 -8.75 25.32
C MET A 84 51.76 -7.77 24.13
N ALA A 85 52.34 -8.19 22.99
CA ALA A 85 52.30 -7.39 21.76
C ALA A 85 50.88 -7.25 21.19
N LEU A 86 50.06 -8.31 21.26
CA LEU A 86 48.65 -8.26 20.88
C LEU A 86 47.85 -7.31 21.78
N ALA A 87 48.14 -7.30 23.09
CA ALA A 87 47.45 -6.46 24.06
C ALA A 87 47.66 -4.96 23.79
N ALA A 88 48.87 -4.55 23.39
CA ALA A 88 49.15 -3.16 23.03
C ALA A 88 48.37 -2.72 21.76
N SER A 89 48.30 -3.58 20.74
CA SER A 89 47.46 -3.30 19.56
C SER A 89 45.96 -3.28 19.88
N PHE A 90 45.49 -4.18 20.76
CA PHE A 90 44.10 -4.19 21.20
C PHE A 90 43.76 -2.93 22.02
N ALA A 91 44.66 -2.48 22.89
CA ALA A 91 44.47 -1.26 23.66
C ALA A 91 44.35 -0.03 22.76
N LEU A 92 45.15 0.06 21.69
CA LEU A 92 45.02 1.13 20.70
C LEU A 92 43.71 1.06 19.91
N ILE A 93 43.25 -0.14 19.53
CA ILE A 93 41.97 -0.32 18.82
C ILE A 93 40.79 0.01 19.75
N VAL A 94 40.83 -0.43 21.01
CA VAL A 94 39.80 -0.12 22.01
C VAL A 94 39.78 1.37 22.30
N PHE A 95 40.93 2.02 22.45
CA PHE A 95 41.02 3.46 22.64
C PHE A 95 40.50 4.25 21.43
N ALA A 96 40.83 3.82 20.21
CA ALA A 96 40.29 4.39 18.98
C ALA A 96 38.77 4.18 18.85
N PHE A 97 38.26 3.02 19.29
CA PHE A 97 36.83 2.73 19.32
C PHE A 97 36.08 3.61 20.33
N PHE A 98 36.65 3.83 21.52
CA PHE A 98 36.09 4.76 22.50
C PHE A 98 36.12 6.20 22.00
N GLN A 99 37.20 6.63 21.33
CA GLN A 99 37.27 7.95 20.70
C GLN A 99 36.27 8.10 19.54
N TRP A 100 35.99 7.04 18.79
CA TRP A 100 34.93 7.05 17.76
C TRP A 100 33.54 7.13 18.38
N LYS A 101 33.31 6.45 19.52
CA LYS A 101 32.06 6.56 20.29
C LYS A 101 31.89 7.93 20.96
N ALA A 102 32.98 8.62 21.28
CA ALA A 102 33.00 9.95 21.90
C ALA A 102 32.91 11.12 20.90
N LYS A 103 32.37 10.90 19.69
CA LYS A 103 31.90 12.02 18.88
C LYS A 103 30.73 12.69 19.61
N PRO A 104 30.66 14.03 19.69
CA PRO A 104 29.44 14.70 20.15
C PRO A 104 28.27 14.18 19.32
N GLU A 105 27.13 13.96 19.95
CA GLU A 105 25.86 13.63 19.30
C GLU A 105 25.45 14.78 18.36
N GLY A 106 26.12 14.85 17.20
CA GLY A 106 25.49 15.28 15.98
C GLY A 106 24.50 14.18 15.65
N GLU A 107 23.30 14.36 16.21
CA GLU A 107 22.02 13.88 15.71
C GLU A 107 22.20 12.89 14.56
N LYS A 108 22.21 11.60 14.88
CA LYS A 108 22.21 10.54 13.86
C LYS A 108 20.85 10.57 13.19
N GLY A 109 20.66 11.52 12.29
CA GLY A 109 19.55 11.59 11.38
C GLY A 109 19.57 10.32 10.56
N TYR A 110 18.70 9.39 10.91
CA TYR A 110 18.34 8.31 10.01
C TYR A 110 17.81 8.98 8.74
N SER A 111 18.57 8.89 7.65
CA SER A 111 18.09 9.25 6.32
C SER A 111 17.13 8.17 5.87
N ILE A 112 15.89 8.25 6.36
CA ILE A 112 14.78 7.50 5.81
C ILE A 112 14.48 8.18 4.47
N SER A 113 14.95 7.57 3.38
CA SER A 113 14.48 7.97 2.05
C SER A 113 13.11 7.32 1.86
N TYR A 114 12.08 8.09 2.15
CA TYR A 114 10.72 7.76 1.77
C TYR A 114 10.34 8.66 0.59
N ALA A 115 9.75 8.06 -0.44
CA ALA A 115 9.04 8.82 -1.45
C ALA A 115 7.64 9.09 -0.89
N VAL A 116 7.41 10.30 -0.37
CA VAL A 116 6.06 10.81 -0.17
C VAL A 116 5.72 11.55 -1.44
N GLU A 117 4.75 11.02 -2.19
CA GLU A 117 4.04 11.82 -3.17
C GLU A 117 3.25 12.88 -2.40
N ASN A 118 3.82 14.08 -2.33
CA ASN A 118 3.07 15.24 -1.88
C ASN A 118 2.05 15.55 -2.98
N LEU A 119 0.83 15.03 -2.82
CA LEU A 119 -0.32 15.57 -3.53
C LEU A 119 -0.40 17.05 -3.19
N ASP A 120 -0.39 17.90 -4.22
CA ASP A 120 -0.58 19.34 -4.05
C ASP A 120 -1.87 19.53 -3.23
N PRO A 121 -1.82 20.20 -2.06
CA PRO A 121 -3.03 20.49 -1.29
C PRO A 121 -4.07 21.21 -2.13
N LEU A 122 -3.65 21.93 -3.19
CA LEU A 122 -4.55 22.55 -4.16
C LEU A 122 -5.27 21.52 -5.04
N LEU A 123 -4.63 20.41 -5.42
CA LEU A 123 -5.22 19.28 -6.15
C LEU A 123 -6.04 18.35 -5.23
N ALA A 124 -5.64 18.21 -3.96
CA ALA A 124 -6.36 17.44 -2.96
C ALA A 124 -7.60 18.17 -2.42
N ALA A 125 -7.56 19.50 -2.40
CA ALA A 125 -8.70 20.37 -2.10
C ALA A 125 -9.43 20.84 -3.37
N GLN A 126 -8.98 20.43 -4.57
CA GLN A 126 -9.73 20.66 -5.79
C GLN A 126 -10.94 19.76 -5.71
N ASP A 127 -12.10 20.38 -5.56
CA ASP A 127 -13.37 19.71 -5.66
C ASP A 127 -13.49 19.21 -7.10
N TRP A 128 -13.20 17.93 -7.32
CA TRP A 128 -13.32 17.26 -8.62
C TRP A 128 -14.76 17.30 -9.16
N ASP A 129 -15.70 17.79 -8.36
CA ASP A 129 -17.10 17.97 -8.70
C ASP A 129 -17.43 19.42 -9.15
N GLU A 130 -16.51 20.40 -9.07
CA GLU A 130 -16.76 21.79 -9.52
C GLU A 130 -17.02 21.88 -11.05
N ASP A 131 -16.39 20.99 -11.82
CA ASP A 131 -16.61 20.88 -13.27
C ASP A 131 -17.98 20.28 -13.62
N GLU A 132 -18.65 19.58 -12.69
CA GLU A 132 -19.95 18.94 -12.95
C GLU A 132 -21.05 19.99 -13.18
N ASP A 133 -21.02 21.09 -12.43
CA ASP A 133 -21.95 22.20 -12.59
C ASP A 133 -21.76 22.93 -13.93
N ALA A 134 -20.53 23.00 -14.44
CA ALA A 134 -20.24 23.57 -15.75
C ALA A 134 -20.87 22.75 -16.89
N PHE A 135 -21.01 21.43 -16.73
CA PHE A 135 -21.67 20.58 -17.72
C PHE A 135 -23.19 20.76 -17.73
N VAL A 136 -23.81 20.95 -16.57
CA VAL A 136 -25.24 21.24 -16.47
C VAL A 136 -25.55 22.60 -17.13
N GLN A 137 -24.73 23.63 -16.84
CA GLN A 137 -24.87 24.95 -17.45
C GLN A 137 -24.71 24.91 -18.97
N PHE A 138 -23.84 24.05 -19.52
CA PHE A 138 -23.71 23.90 -20.96
C PHE A 138 -25.00 23.40 -21.63
N LEU A 139 -25.74 22.49 -20.98
CA LEU A 139 -27.00 21.99 -21.52
C LEU A 139 -28.11 23.06 -21.52
N GLU A 140 -28.00 24.12 -20.72
CA GLU A 140 -28.94 25.26 -20.74
C GLU A 140 -28.87 26.02 -22.08
N ILE A 141 -27.76 25.94 -22.82
CA ILE A 141 -27.63 26.53 -24.17
C ILE A 141 -28.67 25.93 -25.14
N CYS A 142 -29.19 24.72 -24.86
CA CYS A 142 -30.26 24.13 -25.64
C CYS A 142 -31.59 24.89 -25.56
N GLU A 143 -31.81 25.74 -24.56
CA GLU A 143 -32.96 26.65 -24.54
C GLU A 143 -32.88 27.68 -25.67
N ALA A 144 -31.68 28.18 -25.96
CA ALA A 144 -31.43 29.17 -27.00
C ALA A 144 -31.30 28.53 -28.40
N LYS A 145 -30.73 27.32 -28.50
CA LYS A 145 -30.43 26.64 -29.79
C LYS A 145 -31.18 25.32 -29.97
N LYS A 146 -32.48 25.31 -29.67
CA LYS A 146 -33.36 24.13 -29.71
C LYS A 146 -33.26 23.29 -30.99
N TYR A 147 -33.21 23.93 -32.15
CA TYR A 147 -33.11 23.24 -33.45
C TYR A 147 -31.86 22.35 -33.58
N ILE A 148 -30.73 22.77 -33.02
CA ILE A 148 -29.47 22.00 -33.07
C ILE A 148 -29.54 20.86 -32.04
N CYS A 149 -30.07 21.14 -30.85
CA CYS A 149 -30.20 20.12 -29.81
C CYS A 149 -31.19 19.00 -30.16
N GLU A 150 -32.18 19.25 -31.01
CA GLU A 150 -33.11 18.22 -31.50
C GLU A 150 -32.53 17.34 -32.62
N GLN A 151 -31.34 17.68 -33.15
CA GLN A 151 -30.71 16.87 -34.19
C GLN A 151 -30.29 15.49 -33.64
N PRO A 152 -30.47 14.42 -34.42
CA PRO A 152 -30.16 13.06 -33.96
C PRO A 152 -28.67 12.90 -33.59
N ALA A 153 -27.77 13.58 -34.29
CA ALA A 153 -26.34 13.57 -33.99
C ALA A 153 -26.02 14.20 -32.63
N PHE A 154 -26.71 15.29 -32.26
CA PHE A 154 -26.53 15.95 -30.97
C PHE A 154 -27.12 15.11 -29.83
N GLN A 155 -28.31 14.52 -30.05
CA GLN A 155 -28.96 13.65 -29.07
C GLN A 155 -28.14 12.38 -28.80
N GLN A 156 -27.48 11.82 -29.83
CA GLN A 156 -26.58 10.69 -29.65
C GLN A 156 -25.40 11.07 -28.74
N LEU A 157 -24.72 12.19 -29.01
CA LEU A 157 -23.60 12.65 -28.18
C LEU A 157 -24.03 12.97 -26.74
N ARG A 158 -25.24 13.51 -26.57
CA ARG A 158 -25.83 13.74 -25.25
C ARG A 158 -26.07 12.42 -24.51
N SER A 159 -26.62 11.42 -25.19
CA SER A 159 -26.86 10.09 -24.60
C SER A 159 -25.56 9.40 -24.21
N GLU A 160 -24.54 9.45 -25.08
CA GLU A 160 -23.21 8.90 -24.79
C GLU A 160 -22.57 9.61 -23.59
N LEU A 161 -22.74 10.94 -23.49
CA LEU A 161 -22.26 11.71 -22.34
C LEU A 161 -22.95 11.29 -21.04
N GLU A 162 -24.27 11.10 -21.07
CA GLU A 162 -25.04 10.64 -19.90
C GLU A 162 -24.62 9.24 -19.44
N GLU A 163 -24.37 8.33 -20.39
CA GLU A 163 -23.84 6.99 -20.12
C GLU A 163 -22.47 7.05 -19.43
N LEU A 164 -21.54 7.88 -19.95
CA LEU A 164 -20.22 8.08 -19.35
C LEU A 164 -20.31 8.68 -17.94
N THR A 165 -21.22 9.63 -17.71
CA THR A 165 -21.45 10.20 -16.38
C THR A 165 -21.98 9.14 -15.39
N LEU A 166 -22.90 8.28 -15.81
CA LEU A 166 -23.38 7.16 -14.98
C LEU A 166 -22.28 6.16 -14.66
N ALA A 167 -21.47 5.78 -15.66
CA ALA A 167 -20.33 4.88 -15.48
C ALA A 167 -19.30 5.45 -14.51
N LYS A 168 -18.95 6.74 -14.65
CA LYS A 168 -18.06 7.46 -13.71
C LYS A 168 -18.58 7.36 -12.28
N ASN A 169 -19.84 7.69 -12.06
CA ASN A 169 -20.43 7.73 -10.72
C ASN A 169 -20.44 6.34 -10.07
N SER A 170 -20.73 5.30 -10.84
CA SER A 170 -20.64 3.90 -10.37
C SER A 170 -19.20 3.51 -9.99
N LEU A 171 -18.20 3.92 -10.77
CA LEU A 171 -16.79 3.69 -10.44
C LEU A 171 -16.35 4.49 -9.21
N LYS A 172 -16.80 5.74 -9.07
CA LYS A 172 -16.52 6.59 -7.89
C LYS A 172 -17.07 5.94 -6.60
N GLU A 173 -18.28 5.39 -6.66
CA GLU A 173 -18.88 4.62 -5.56
C GLU A 173 -18.07 3.36 -5.22
N ALA A 174 -17.60 2.62 -6.24
CA ALA A 174 -16.80 1.42 -6.06
C ALA A 174 -15.38 1.69 -5.50
N VAL A 175 -14.81 2.87 -5.78
CA VAL A 175 -13.50 3.30 -5.27
C VAL A 175 -13.57 3.70 -3.78
N GLY A 176 -14.71 4.24 -3.34
CA GLY A 176 -14.89 4.78 -1.99
C GLY A 176 -13.99 5.99 -1.68
N ASP A 177 -14.05 6.48 -0.44
CA ASP A 177 -13.42 7.76 -0.06
C ASP A 177 -11.87 7.76 -0.10
N TYR A 178 -11.24 6.59 -0.16
CA TYR A 178 -9.79 6.46 0.05
C TYR A 178 -9.00 6.03 -1.19
N GLY A 179 -9.59 6.02 -2.39
CA GLY A 179 -8.82 5.83 -3.63
C GLY A 179 -8.09 4.49 -3.73
N ALA A 180 -8.60 3.43 -3.10
CA ALA A 180 -7.82 2.22 -2.78
C ALA A 180 -7.45 1.34 -4.00
N ASN A 181 -8.00 1.62 -5.19
CA ASN A 181 -7.77 0.83 -6.39
C ASN A 181 -7.28 1.69 -7.57
N ALA A 182 -5.98 1.66 -7.83
CA ALA A 182 -5.32 2.40 -8.90
C ALA A 182 -5.89 2.10 -10.31
N SER A 183 -6.41 0.88 -10.54
CA SER A 183 -7.03 0.52 -11.81
C SER A 183 -8.34 1.27 -12.03
N LEU A 184 -9.16 1.41 -10.99
CA LEU A 184 -10.43 2.13 -11.08
C LEU A 184 -10.21 3.64 -11.22
N VAL A 185 -9.22 4.20 -10.53
CA VAL A 185 -8.82 5.61 -10.71
C VAL A 185 -8.37 5.90 -12.14
N THR A 186 -7.64 4.96 -12.76
CA THR A 186 -7.23 5.07 -14.17
C THR A 186 -8.44 5.05 -15.10
N GLN A 187 -9.42 4.16 -14.86
CA GLN A 187 -10.66 4.10 -15.64
C GLN A 187 -11.51 5.37 -15.51
N ILE A 188 -11.61 5.94 -14.31
CA ILE A 188 -12.29 7.24 -14.10
C ILE A 188 -11.64 8.34 -14.94
N LYS A 189 -10.30 8.39 -14.96
CA LYS A 189 -9.56 9.35 -15.78
C LYS A 189 -9.85 9.19 -17.28
N GLU A 190 -9.89 7.96 -17.79
CA GLU A 190 -10.21 7.69 -19.20
C GLU A 190 -11.63 8.19 -19.53
N ILE A 191 -12.60 7.90 -18.67
CA ILE A 191 -13.99 8.38 -18.82
C ILE A 191 -14.06 9.92 -18.85
N GLU A 192 -13.32 10.62 -17.99
CA GLU A 192 -13.29 12.09 -17.97
C GLU A 192 -12.73 12.70 -19.25
N LEU A 193 -11.70 12.06 -19.84
CA LEU A 193 -11.15 12.49 -21.12
C LEU A 193 -12.15 12.30 -22.26
N GLU A 194 -12.84 11.15 -22.30
CA GLU A 194 -13.89 10.90 -23.30
C GLU A 194 -15.05 11.87 -23.17
N ARG A 195 -15.49 12.15 -21.93
CA ARG A 195 -16.55 13.12 -21.65
C ARG A 195 -16.19 14.52 -22.15
N THR A 196 -14.95 14.94 -21.92
CA THR A 196 -14.42 16.23 -22.43
C THR A 196 -14.44 16.28 -23.97
N ASP A 197 -14.11 15.19 -24.64
CA ASP A 197 -14.10 15.15 -26.10
C ASP A 197 -15.50 15.13 -26.72
N LEU A 198 -16.47 14.47 -26.08
CA LEU A 198 -17.88 14.56 -26.50
C LEU A 198 -18.41 15.99 -26.38
N LEU A 199 -18.08 16.68 -25.29
CA LEU A 199 -18.49 18.07 -25.09
C LEU A 199 -17.89 19.02 -26.12
N LYS A 200 -16.61 18.86 -26.47
CA LYS A 200 -16.00 19.65 -27.56
C LYS A 200 -16.76 19.46 -28.87
N LYS A 201 -17.15 18.22 -29.20
CA LYS A 201 -17.95 17.94 -30.41
C LYS A 201 -19.33 18.62 -30.33
N MET A 202 -19.98 18.56 -29.17
CA MET A 202 -21.26 19.24 -28.94
C MET A 202 -21.12 20.77 -29.06
N MET A 203 -20.07 21.37 -28.52
CA MET A 203 -19.79 22.80 -28.64
C MET A 203 -19.59 23.23 -30.09
N VAL A 204 -18.82 22.46 -30.87
CA VAL A 204 -18.60 22.77 -32.30
C VAL A 204 -19.90 22.78 -33.09
N MET A 205 -20.86 21.91 -32.76
CA MET A 205 -22.17 21.92 -33.40
C MET A 205 -23.04 23.10 -32.99
N LEU A 206 -22.80 23.66 -31.80
CA LEU A 206 -23.55 24.80 -31.25
C LEU A 206 -22.94 26.16 -31.59
N ILE A 207 -21.82 26.25 -32.31
CA ILE A 207 -21.27 27.53 -32.80
C ILE A 207 -21.94 27.87 -34.13
#